data_AF-A0A1H9SBZ0-F1
#
_entry.id   AF-A0A1H9SBZ0-F1
#
_cell.length_a   1.000
_cell.length_b   1.000
_cell.length_c   1.000
_cell.angle_alpha   90.00
_cell.angle_beta   90.00
_cell.angle_gamma   90.00
#
_symmetry.space_group_name_H-M   'P 1'
#
loop_
_entity.id
_entity.type
_entity.pdbx_description
1 polymer ?
#
loop_
_entity_poly.entity_id
_entity_poly.type
_entity_poly.pdbx_seq_one_letter_code
_entity_poly.pdbx_strand_id
1 'polypeptide(L)'
;MKKLIKSLFVLTLLFVLGACGNKEKAADKEESSVEEKENKEPTYQERLDAYEANKEEKIGGLVKIPETSGYSKEHVAAMFEQVDLKVEFVESTSEYVELGLCGYPNTSVDGIVEFGEIGDMFQGYYAKPGTTIIVPLRSSENGQSDSSKSTADATKDKASDSNAETDPSDVATQLKNINAQYDKMIEKVQGYIDNPTTYKTTTSIEFLQEYNKLLEEFGKLNTEAMSNDQTLQMLTDINTKHTTLLLKIGELPTPTN
;
A
#
# COMPACT_ATOMS: atom_id res chain seq x y z
N MET A 1 26.83 0.45 43.16
CA MET A 1 27.38 1.23 42.03
C MET A 1 26.17 1.94 41.39
N LYS A 2 26.00 3.28 41.43
CA LYS A 2 26.53 4.29 40.46
C LYS A 2 26.40 3.79 38.99
N LYS A 3 25.73 4.40 38.01
CA LYS A 3 24.88 5.62 37.80
C LYS A 3 23.57 5.17 37.08
N LEU A 4 22.43 5.87 37.01
CA LEU A 4 21.90 7.17 37.48
C LEU A 4 22.40 8.47 36.80
N ILE A 5 21.67 8.95 35.78
CA ILE A 5 21.78 10.32 35.18
C ILE A 5 20.37 10.89 34.95
N LYS A 6 20.14 12.15 35.36
CA LYS A 6 18.95 12.96 35.07
C LYS A 6 19.31 14.02 34.02
N SER A 7 18.34 14.40 33.18
CA SER A 7 18.23 15.69 32.49
C SER A 7 16.83 15.69 31.84
N LEU A 8 15.83 16.53 32.14
CA LEU A 8 15.72 17.78 32.88
C LEU A 8 16.52 18.97 32.31
N PHE A 9 16.08 19.46 31.15
CA PHE A 9 16.29 20.83 30.74
C PHE A 9 15.01 21.66 31.00
N VAL A 10 15.10 22.56 31.97
CA VAL A 10 14.20 23.70 32.12
C VAL A 10 15.00 24.92 31.71
N LEU A 11 14.51 25.70 30.74
CA LEU A 11 14.94 27.08 30.61
C LEU A 11 13.74 27.96 30.24
N THR A 12 13.17 28.59 31.26
CA THR A 12 12.22 29.68 31.12
C THR A 12 13.00 30.99 31.04
N LEU A 13 12.70 31.85 30.07
CA LEU A 13 13.02 33.27 30.18
C LEU A 13 11.89 34.14 29.61
N LEU A 14 11.12 34.74 30.51
CA LEU A 14 10.34 35.96 30.26
C LEU A 14 11.27 37.18 30.29
N PHE A 15 10.88 38.25 29.58
CA PHE A 15 11.25 39.70 29.69
C PHE A 15 11.01 40.30 28.26
N VAL A 16 10.38 41.46 28.00
CA VAL A 16 9.85 42.57 28.82
C VAL A 16 8.55 43.12 28.18
N LEU A 17 7.73 43.78 28.99
CA LEU A 17 6.58 44.61 28.57
C LEU A 17 6.99 45.81 27.69
N GLY A 18 6.04 46.34 26.90
CA GLY A 18 6.29 47.45 25.97
C GLY A 18 6.32 48.85 26.60
N ALA A 19 6.56 49.86 25.75
CA ALA A 19 6.36 51.27 26.06
C ALA A 19 5.90 52.03 24.80
N CYS A 20 4.96 52.98 24.97
CA CYS A 20 4.52 53.86 23.88
C CYS A 20 5.57 54.95 23.57
N GLY A 21 5.69 55.33 22.30
CA GLY A 21 6.45 56.49 21.84
C GLY A 21 5.74 57.16 20.66
N ASN A 22 5.55 58.48 20.72
CA ASN A 22 4.70 59.23 19.79
C ASN A 22 5.52 59.87 18.67
N LYS A 23 4.94 59.94 17.46
CA LYS A 23 5.21 60.87 16.33
C LYS A 23 6.58 61.59 16.27
N GLU A 24 7.30 61.37 15.18
CA GLU A 24 7.77 62.51 14.37
C GLU A 24 7.79 62.16 12.87
N LYS A 25 7.65 63.18 12.00
CA LYS A 25 7.68 63.02 10.55
C LYS A 25 9.12 63.14 10.05
N ALA A 26 9.60 62.13 9.32
CA ALA A 26 10.61 62.31 8.30
C ALA A 26 10.07 61.68 7.01
N ALA A 27 10.11 62.43 5.92
CA ALA A 27 9.78 61.90 4.59
C ALA A 27 11.07 61.37 3.98
N ASP A 28 11.17 60.06 3.83
CA ASP A 28 12.17 59.44 2.99
C ASP A 28 11.51 58.59 1.90
N LYS A 29 12.18 58.55 0.76
CA LYS A 29 11.79 57.71 -0.38
C LYS A 29 12.07 56.26 -0.02
N GLU A 30 11.04 55.48 0.26
CA GLU A 30 11.15 54.04 -0.02
C GLU A 30 10.92 53.84 -1.52
N GLU A 31 11.99 53.47 -2.20
CA GLU A 31 11.89 52.81 -3.49
C GLU A 31 10.99 51.58 -3.31
N SER A 32 10.01 51.42 -4.19
CA SER A 32 9.24 50.19 -4.28
C SER A 32 10.14 49.09 -4.83
N SER A 33 11.03 48.56 -3.98
CA SER A 33 11.64 47.25 -4.20
C SER A 33 10.52 46.24 -4.18
N VAL A 34 9.98 45.95 -5.36
CA VAL A 34 9.27 44.71 -5.60
C VAL A 34 10.30 43.63 -5.31
N GLU A 35 10.21 43.02 -4.11
CA GLU A 35 10.83 41.74 -3.88
C GLU A 35 10.21 40.78 -4.87
N GLU A 36 10.88 40.63 -6.01
CA GLU A 36 10.70 39.54 -6.93
C GLU A 36 11.03 38.28 -6.14
N LYS A 37 10.00 37.73 -5.49
CA LYS A 37 10.06 36.41 -4.87
C LYS A 37 10.39 35.44 -5.99
N GLU A 38 11.69 35.16 -6.16
CA GLU A 38 12.16 33.99 -6.88
C GLU A 38 11.34 32.82 -6.34
N ASN A 39 10.38 32.37 -7.15
CA ASN A 39 9.53 31.24 -6.83
C ASN A 39 10.38 29.99 -7.07
N LYS A 40 11.41 29.82 -6.24
CA LYS A 40 12.35 28.71 -6.29
C LYS A 40 11.55 27.44 -6.15
N GLU A 41 11.62 26.63 -7.19
CA GLU A 41 11.01 25.32 -7.23
C GLU A 41 11.54 24.52 -6.02
N PRO A 42 10.65 24.00 -5.15
CA PRO A 42 11.06 23.43 -3.88
C PRO A 42 11.99 22.24 -4.13
N THR A 43 13.08 22.18 -3.38
CA THR A 43 14.06 21.11 -3.50
C THR A 43 13.41 19.75 -3.24
N TYR A 44 14.04 18.68 -3.72
CA TYR A 44 13.55 17.32 -3.49
C TYR A 44 13.36 17.02 -2.00
N GLN A 45 14.23 17.53 -1.13
CA GLN A 45 14.10 17.37 0.31
C GLN A 45 12.91 18.15 0.87
N GLU A 46 12.72 19.43 0.51
CA GLU A 46 11.56 20.22 0.96
C GLU A 46 10.24 19.60 0.49
N ARG A 47 10.21 18.99 -0.70
CA ARG A 47 9.06 18.23 -1.20
C ARG A 47 8.81 16.96 -0.39
N LEU A 48 9.86 16.25 0.02
CA LEU A 48 9.76 15.03 0.84
C LEU A 48 9.33 15.35 2.27
N ASP A 49 9.89 16.41 2.86
CA ASP A 49 9.54 16.89 4.20
C ASP A 49 8.08 17.39 4.22
N ALA A 50 7.64 18.12 3.19
CA ALA A 50 6.23 18.50 3.03
C ALA A 50 5.30 17.30 2.82
N TYR A 51 5.77 16.23 2.19
CA TYR A 51 5.01 14.99 1.97
C TYR A 51 4.81 14.21 3.27
N GLU A 52 5.88 13.99 4.05
CA GLU A 52 5.80 13.35 5.36
C GLU A 52 5.02 14.22 6.37
N ALA A 53 5.13 15.55 6.32
CA ALA A 53 4.32 16.45 7.16
C ALA A 53 2.81 16.35 6.84
N ASN A 54 2.42 16.33 5.56
CA ASN A 54 1.01 16.15 5.16
C ASN A 54 0.46 14.78 5.58
N LYS A 55 1.29 13.73 5.52
CA LYS A 55 0.94 12.38 5.97
C LYS A 55 0.74 12.33 7.48
N GLU A 56 1.64 12.90 8.28
CA GLU A 56 1.49 12.96 9.74
C GLU A 56 0.30 13.84 10.17
N GLU A 57 0.05 14.96 9.49
CA GLU A 57 -1.11 15.83 9.77
C GLU A 57 -2.45 15.12 9.51
N LYS A 58 -2.56 14.40 8.38
CA LYS A 58 -3.83 13.78 7.96
C LYS A 58 -4.04 12.39 8.54
N ILE A 59 -3.04 11.49 8.42
CA ILE A 59 -3.13 10.09 8.84
C ILE A 59 -2.61 9.92 10.27
N GLY A 60 -1.47 10.55 10.60
CA GLY A 60 -0.81 10.43 11.89
C GLY A 60 -0.60 8.98 12.32
N GLY A 61 -0.87 8.68 13.60
CA GLY A 61 -0.78 7.33 14.17
C GLY A 61 -1.89 6.33 13.78
N LEU A 62 -2.57 6.53 12.64
CA LEU A 62 -3.51 5.56 12.07
C LEU A 62 -2.79 4.58 11.14
N VAL A 63 -3.27 3.35 11.08
CA VAL A 63 -2.78 2.28 10.20
C VAL A 63 -3.75 2.07 9.03
N LYS A 64 -3.22 1.76 7.84
CA LYS A 64 -4.03 1.48 6.66
C LYS A 64 -4.72 0.13 6.81
N ILE A 65 -6.02 0.08 6.51
CA ILE A 65 -6.78 -1.17 6.48
C ILE A 65 -6.37 -1.93 5.21
N PRO A 66 -5.90 -3.19 5.31
CA PRO A 66 -5.55 -4.00 4.14
C PRO A 66 -6.75 -4.29 3.25
N GLU A 67 -6.48 -4.46 1.95
CA GLU A 67 -7.46 -5.02 1.01
C GLU A 67 -7.60 -6.53 1.24
N THR A 68 -8.83 -7.03 1.27
CA THR A 68 -9.16 -8.42 1.67
C THR A 68 -9.89 -9.21 0.59
N SER A 69 -10.39 -8.55 -0.45
CA SER A 69 -11.11 -9.20 -1.54
C SER A 69 -10.27 -10.29 -2.22
N GLY A 70 -10.78 -11.52 -2.24
CA GLY A 70 -10.14 -12.67 -2.90
C GLY A 70 -9.05 -13.38 -2.08
N TYR A 71 -8.83 -13.02 -0.81
CA TYR A 71 -7.88 -13.69 0.07
C TYR A 71 -8.56 -14.71 0.99
N SER A 72 -7.83 -15.77 1.36
CA SER A 72 -8.31 -16.74 2.36
C SER A 72 -8.39 -16.12 3.75
N LYS A 73 -9.19 -16.73 4.63
CA LYS A 73 -9.35 -16.31 6.03
C LYS A 73 -8.01 -16.21 6.77
N GLU A 74 -7.13 -17.18 6.58
CA GLU A 74 -5.83 -17.26 7.24
C GLU A 74 -4.89 -16.16 6.75
N HIS A 75 -4.92 -15.86 5.44
CA HIS A 75 -4.14 -14.76 4.86
C HIS A 75 -4.63 -13.41 5.38
N VAL A 76 -5.95 -13.17 5.40
CA VAL A 76 -6.53 -11.94 5.95
C VAL A 76 -6.20 -11.77 7.43
N ALA A 77 -6.24 -12.84 8.24
CA ALA A 77 -5.85 -12.76 9.65
C ALA A 77 -4.40 -12.27 9.81
N ALA A 78 -3.46 -12.81 9.01
CA ALA A 78 -2.07 -12.39 9.04
C ALA A 78 -1.85 -10.94 8.58
N MET A 79 -2.57 -10.48 7.55
CA MET A 79 -2.48 -9.08 7.09
C MET A 79 -2.91 -8.08 8.16
N PHE A 80 -3.95 -8.40 8.93
CA PHE A 80 -4.45 -7.51 9.98
C PHE A 80 -3.53 -7.51 11.21
N GLU A 81 -2.99 -8.67 11.59
CA GLU A 81 -2.00 -8.77 12.68
C GLU A 81 -0.73 -7.95 12.39
N GLN A 82 -0.25 -7.95 11.14
CA GLN A 82 0.93 -7.17 10.72
C GLN A 82 0.79 -5.66 10.89
N VAL A 83 -0.43 -5.12 10.78
CA VAL A 83 -0.71 -3.69 10.96
C VAL A 83 -1.32 -3.38 12.33
N ASP A 84 -1.21 -4.30 13.30
CA ASP A 84 -1.78 -4.19 14.64
C ASP A 84 -3.30 -3.90 14.62
N LEU A 85 -4.03 -4.52 13.69
CA LEU A 85 -5.50 -4.53 13.64
C LEU A 85 -6.04 -5.90 14.04
N LYS A 86 -7.30 -5.93 14.48
CA LYS A 86 -8.04 -7.17 14.72
C LYS A 86 -9.03 -7.38 13.59
N VAL A 87 -9.29 -8.65 13.25
CA VAL A 87 -10.30 -9.03 12.28
C VAL A 87 -11.39 -9.89 12.91
N GLU A 88 -12.64 -9.60 12.58
CA GLU A 88 -13.79 -10.45 12.87
C GLU A 88 -14.38 -10.94 11.53
N PHE A 89 -14.39 -12.25 11.33
CA PHE A 89 -14.95 -12.85 10.12
C PHE A 89 -16.44 -13.14 10.31
N VAL A 90 -17.28 -12.54 9.47
CA VAL A 90 -18.74 -12.73 9.50
C VAL A 90 -19.18 -13.46 8.24
N GLU A 91 -20.06 -14.45 8.39
CA GLU A 91 -20.57 -15.19 7.24
C GLU A 91 -21.39 -14.29 6.31
N SER A 92 -21.10 -14.36 5.01
CA SER A 92 -21.76 -13.57 3.98
C SER A 92 -22.35 -14.48 2.90
N THR A 93 -23.64 -14.27 2.61
CA THR A 93 -24.35 -14.90 1.48
C THR A 93 -24.22 -14.07 0.20
N SER A 94 -23.36 -13.05 0.18
CA SER A 94 -23.17 -12.18 -0.99
C SER A 94 -22.59 -12.96 -2.17
N GLU A 95 -23.19 -12.77 -3.35
CA GLU A 95 -22.66 -13.36 -4.59
C GLU A 95 -21.30 -12.77 -5.00
N TYR A 96 -21.00 -11.55 -4.53
CA TYR A 96 -19.73 -10.83 -4.77
C TYR A 96 -18.55 -11.31 -3.90
N VAL A 97 -18.76 -12.32 -3.05
CA VAL A 97 -17.69 -12.97 -2.29
C VAL A 97 -17.57 -14.40 -2.79
N GLU A 98 -16.36 -14.83 -3.16
CA GLU A 98 -16.11 -16.20 -3.60
C GLU A 98 -16.06 -17.17 -2.41
N LEU A 99 -16.41 -18.44 -2.66
CA LEU A 99 -16.51 -19.45 -1.59
C LEU A 99 -15.13 -19.73 -0.98
N GLY A 100 -15.04 -19.62 0.36
CA GLY A 100 -13.78 -19.75 1.10
C GLY A 100 -12.88 -18.49 1.09
N LEU A 101 -13.25 -17.45 0.32
CA LEU A 101 -12.51 -16.19 0.22
C LEU A 101 -13.24 -15.06 0.95
N CYS A 102 -12.48 -14.03 1.30
CA CYS A 102 -12.98 -12.82 1.92
C CYS A 102 -13.42 -11.80 0.86
N GLY A 103 -14.43 -10.99 1.20
CA GLY A 103 -14.77 -9.77 0.46
C GLY A 103 -14.10 -8.54 1.06
N TYR A 104 -14.44 -7.36 0.54
CA TYR A 104 -13.98 -6.07 1.07
C TYR A 104 -14.33 -5.88 2.57
N PRO A 105 -13.49 -5.21 3.37
CA PRO A 105 -13.80 -4.93 4.76
C PRO A 105 -15.04 -4.04 4.89
N ASN A 106 -15.84 -4.23 5.94
CA ASN A 106 -16.92 -3.30 6.24
C ASN A 106 -16.32 -2.00 6.82
N THR A 107 -16.27 -0.96 6.00
CA THR A 107 -15.72 0.36 6.36
C THR A 107 -16.68 1.25 7.15
N SER A 108 -17.92 0.79 7.43
CA SER A 108 -18.91 1.51 8.24
C SER A 108 -18.72 1.34 9.75
N VAL A 109 -17.56 0.84 10.20
CA VAL A 109 -17.23 0.68 11.63
C VAL A 109 -16.72 2.01 12.20
N ASP A 110 -17.16 2.36 13.42
CA ASP A 110 -16.74 3.57 14.12
C ASP A 110 -15.21 3.68 14.22
N GLY A 111 -14.68 4.85 13.84
CA GLY A 111 -13.25 5.15 13.90
C GLY A 111 -12.44 4.80 12.66
N ILE A 112 -13.09 4.29 11.60
CA ILE A 112 -12.50 4.23 10.25
C ILE A 112 -12.57 5.63 9.59
N VAL A 113 -11.49 6.03 8.94
CA VAL A 113 -11.40 7.30 8.17
C VAL A 113 -10.95 6.99 6.76
N GLU A 114 -11.63 7.55 5.76
CA GLU A 114 -11.23 7.50 4.35
C GLU A 114 -10.33 8.70 4.02
N PHE A 115 -9.24 8.46 3.30
CA PHE A 115 -8.38 9.50 2.74
C PHE A 115 -8.21 9.30 1.23
N GLY A 116 -8.57 10.33 0.46
CA GLY A 116 -8.40 10.36 -1.01
C GLY A 116 -7.39 11.39 -1.54
N GLU A 117 -7.00 12.37 -0.73
CA GLU A 117 -6.25 13.57 -1.17
C GLU A 117 -4.78 13.60 -0.70
N ILE A 118 -4.18 12.44 -0.43
CA ILE A 118 -2.80 12.32 0.11
C ILE A 118 -1.85 11.66 -0.92
N GLY A 119 -2.31 11.57 -2.17
CA GLY A 119 -1.63 10.86 -3.26
C GLY A 119 -1.91 9.36 -3.26
N ASP A 120 -1.79 8.76 -4.45
CA ASP A 120 -2.30 7.42 -4.78
C ASP A 120 -1.84 6.31 -3.79
N MET A 121 -0.60 6.37 -3.30
CA MET A 121 -0.08 5.38 -2.34
C MET A 121 -0.81 5.39 -0.99
N PHE A 122 -1.31 6.55 -0.57
CA PHE A 122 -2.00 6.76 0.69
C PHE A 122 -3.53 6.86 0.53
N GLN A 123 -4.06 6.59 -0.67
CA GLN A 123 -5.50 6.47 -0.84
C GLN A 123 -6.03 5.21 -0.15
N GLY A 124 -7.15 5.34 0.58
CA GLY A 124 -7.88 4.21 1.17
C GLY A 124 -8.41 4.50 2.57
N TYR A 125 -8.70 3.43 3.30
CA TYR A 125 -9.29 3.47 4.64
C TYR A 125 -8.24 3.23 5.72
N TYR A 126 -8.38 3.93 6.84
CA TYR A 126 -7.42 3.95 7.95
C TYR A 126 -8.15 3.82 9.29
N ALA A 127 -7.53 3.13 10.25
CA ALA A 127 -8.07 2.91 11.59
C ALA A 127 -6.98 3.04 12.66
N LYS A 128 -7.37 3.13 13.94
CA LYS A 128 -6.42 3.07 15.05
C LYS A 128 -5.91 1.63 15.26
N PRO A 129 -4.64 1.43 15.67
CA PRO A 129 -4.18 0.15 16.17
C PRO A 129 -5.11 -0.42 17.25
N GLY A 130 -5.30 -1.73 17.24
CA GLY A 130 -6.20 -2.51 18.09
C GLY A 130 -7.68 -2.49 17.71
N THR A 131 -8.09 -1.71 16.70
CA THR A 131 -9.46 -1.66 16.16
C THR A 131 -9.86 -3.01 15.54
N THR A 132 -11.09 -3.46 15.77
CA THR A 132 -11.65 -4.66 15.14
C THR A 132 -12.38 -4.29 13.87
N ILE A 133 -11.99 -4.89 12.75
CA ILE A 133 -12.57 -4.69 11.44
C ILE A 133 -13.36 -5.95 11.04
N ILE A 134 -14.57 -5.74 10.56
CA ILE A 134 -15.47 -6.83 10.16
C ILE A 134 -15.22 -7.16 8.69
N VAL A 135 -14.87 -8.42 8.40
CA VAL A 135 -14.61 -8.91 7.03
C VAL A 135 -15.63 -9.99 6.66
N PRO A 136 -16.38 -9.83 5.55
CA PRO A 136 -17.30 -10.86 5.08
C PRO A 136 -16.55 -12.04 4.49
N LEU A 137 -16.90 -13.26 4.91
CA LEU A 137 -16.36 -14.53 4.42
C LEU A 137 -17.52 -15.40 3.94
N ARG A 138 -17.44 -15.98 2.74
CA ARG A 138 -18.47 -16.91 2.26
C ARG A 138 -18.14 -18.34 2.68
N SER A 139 -18.82 -18.83 3.71
CA SER A 139 -18.69 -20.23 4.15
C SER A 139 -19.46 -21.19 3.24
N SER A 140 -19.19 -22.48 3.39
CA SER A 140 -19.60 -23.53 2.44
C SER A 140 -21.00 -24.11 2.66
N GLU A 141 -21.85 -23.50 3.49
CA GLU A 141 -23.15 -24.08 3.86
C GLU A 141 -24.36 -23.35 3.24
N ASN A 142 -25.13 -24.11 2.43
CA ASN A 142 -26.47 -23.82 1.92
C ASN A 142 -26.62 -22.66 0.91
N GLY A 143 -26.37 -22.95 -0.37
CA GLY A 143 -26.70 -22.04 -1.46
C GLY A 143 -26.43 -22.59 -2.86
N GLN A 144 -27.07 -23.71 -3.23
CA GLN A 144 -27.07 -24.21 -4.62
C GLN A 144 -27.85 -23.24 -5.52
N SER A 145 -27.16 -22.21 -6.02
CA SER A 145 -27.66 -21.34 -7.08
C SER A 145 -27.29 -21.94 -8.43
N ASP A 146 -28.16 -22.81 -8.95
CA ASP A 146 -28.05 -23.35 -10.31
C ASP A 146 -28.31 -22.25 -11.35
N SER A 147 -27.34 -21.36 -11.57
CA SER A 147 -27.33 -20.38 -12.67
C SER A 147 -26.80 -20.97 -13.98
N SER A 148 -27.07 -22.25 -14.23
CA SER A 148 -27.02 -22.81 -15.59
C SER A 148 -28.26 -22.36 -16.38
N LYS A 149 -28.16 -21.19 -17.02
CA LYS A 149 -29.05 -20.88 -18.15
C LYS A 149 -28.32 -20.16 -19.29
N SER A 150 -27.70 -20.99 -20.12
CA SER A 150 -27.31 -20.60 -21.48
C SER A 150 -28.50 -20.04 -22.25
N THR A 151 -28.33 -18.83 -22.78
CA THR A 151 -28.96 -18.39 -24.03
C THR A 151 -27.92 -17.64 -24.83
N ALA A 152 -27.24 -18.34 -25.73
CA ALA A 152 -26.54 -17.71 -26.84
C ALA A 152 -27.59 -17.19 -27.84
N ASP A 153 -27.49 -15.92 -28.23
CA ASP A 153 -27.72 -15.54 -29.62
C ASP A 153 -26.90 -14.30 -30.00
N ALA A 154 -26.70 -14.10 -31.29
CA ALA A 154 -25.54 -13.41 -31.83
C ALA A 154 -25.62 -11.88 -31.84
N THR A 155 -24.47 -11.23 -31.64
CA THR A 155 -24.05 -10.17 -32.58
C THR A 155 -22.56 -10.30 -32.85
N LYS A 156 -22.21 -10.24 -34.13
CA LYS A 156 -20.87 -10.44 -34.67
C LYS A 156 -20.33 -9.10 -35.11
N ASP A 157 -19.25 -8.62 -34.50
CA ASP A 157 -18.25 -7.86 -35.27
C ASP A 157 -16.86 -7.90 -34.64
N LYS A 158 -15.85 -7.69 -35.49
CA LYS A 158 -14.46 -8.10 -35.25
C LYS A 158 -13.64 -7.06 -34.48
N ALA A 159 -12.90 -7.55 -33.49
CA ALA A 159 -11.51 -7.16 -33.27
C ALA A 159 -10.68 -8.44 -33.06
N SER A 160 -9.52 -8.52 -33.70
CA SER A 160 -8.59 -9.63 -33.59
C SER A 160 -7.68 -9.42 -32.38
N ASP A 161 -7.48 -10.43 -31.53
CA ASP A 161 -6.21 -11.16 -31.53
C ASP A 161 -6.20 -12.35 -30.55
N SER A 162 -5.77 -13.51 -31.06
CA SER A 162 -5.09 -14.58 -30.31
C SER A 162 -5.71 -15.10 -28.99
N ASN A 163 -6.93 -15.65 -29.03
CA ASN A 163 -7.28 -16.73 -28.09
C ASN A 163 -6.51 -18.01 -28.47
N ALA A 164 -5.24 -18.09 -28.03
CA ALA A 164 -4.57 -19.35 -27.87
C ALA A 164 -5.20 -20.03 -26.63
N GLU A 165 -5.78 -21.21 -26.83
CA GLU A 165 -6.29 -22.06 -25.76
C GLU A 165 -5.08 -22.51 -24.92
N THR A 166 -4.75 -21.75 -23.86
CA THR A 166 -3.57 -21.98 -23.04
C THR A 166 -3.76 -23.26 -22.22
N ASP A 167 -2.93 -24.26 -22.47
CA ASP A 167 -2.98 -25.54 -21.75
C ASP A 167 -2.83 -25.29 -20.23
N PRO A 168 -3.64 -25.92 -19.35
CA PRO A 168 -3.44 -25.86 -17.90
C PRO A 168 -1.99 -26.18 -17.44
N SER A 169 -1.25 -26.99 -18.20
CA SER A 169 0.18 -27.25 -18.02
C SER A 169 1.06 -26.00 -18.19
N ASP A 170 0.72 -25.12 -19.15
CA ASP A 170 1.44 -23.87 -19.39
C ASP A 170 1.16 -22.85 -18.28
N VAL A 171 -0.07 -22.77 -17.78
CA VAL A 171 -0.44 -21.88 -16.66
C VAL A 171 0.29 -22.30 -15.38
N ALA A 172 0.33 -23.59 -15.06
CA ALA A 172 1.10 -24.11 -13.93
C ALA A 172 2.61 -23.81 -14.07
N THR A 173 3.15 -23.85 -15.30
CA THR A 173 4.55 -23.53 -15.57
C THR A 173 4.85 -22.03 -15.42
N GLN A 174 3.95 -21.17 -15.91
CA GLN A 174 4.05 -19.70 -15.76
C GLN A 174 3.99 -19.29 -14.28
N LEU A 175 3.02 -19.83 -13.52
CA LEU A 175 2.92 -19.60 -12.07
C LEU A 175 4.18 -20.06 -11.33
N LYS A 176 4.73 -21.23 -11.66
CA LYS A 176 6.00 -21.69 -11.07
C LYS A 176 7.16 -20.73 -11.36
N ASN A 177 7.23 -20.16 -12.56
CA ASN A 177 8.24 -19.17 -12.91
C ASN A 177 8.04 -17.84 -12.15
N ILE A 178 6.81 -17.35 -12.05
CA ILE A 178 6.46 -16.14 -11.28
C ILE A 178 6.79 -16.33 -9.79
N ASN A 179 6.42 -17.47 -9.20
CA ASN A 179 6.70 -17.84 -7.81
C ASN A 179 8.21 -17.81 -7.51
N ALA A 180 9.04 -18.30 -8.44
CA ALA A 180 10.50 -18.26 -8.34
C ALA A 180 11.12 -16.88 -8.65
N GLN A 181 10.42 -15.99 -9.36
CA GLN A 181 10.84 -14.60 -9.53
C GLN A 181 10.60 -13.81 -8.25
N TYR A 182 9.47 -14.00 -7.57
CA TYR A 182 9.22 -13.41 -6.25
C TYR A 182 10.31 -13.79 -5.23
N ASP A 183 10.76 -15.05 -5.19
CA ASP A 183 11.88 -15.46 -4.33
C ASP A 183 13.16 -14.63 -4.59
N LYS A 184 13.54 -14.46 -5.86
CA LYS A 184 14.72 -13.68 -6.25
C LYS A 184 14.56 -12.20 -5.89
N MET A 185 13.36 -11.64 -6.03
CA MET A 185 13.10 -10.24 -5.64
C MET A 185 13.19 -10.06 -4.13
N ILE A 186 12.66 -11.00 -3.34
CA ILE A 186 12.78 -11.00 -1.87
C ILE A 186 14.25 -11.09 -1.45
N GLU A 187 15.04 -11.99 -2.06
CA GLU A 187 16.48 -12.13 -1.80
C GLU A 187 17.25 -10.85 -2.16
N LYS A 188 16.93 -10.24 -3.32
CA LYS A 188 17.54 -8.98 -3.79
C LYS A 188 17.25 -7.81 -2.85
N VAL A 189 16.01 -7.67 -2.37
CA VAL A 189 15.63 -6.65 -1.38
C VAL A 189 16.29 -6.91 -0.03
N GLN A 190 16.36 -8.17 0.43
CA GLN A 190 17.09 -8.50 1.65
C GLN A 190 18.57 -8.13 1.54
N GLY A 191 19.22 -8.39 0.39
CA GLY A 191 20.60 -8.00 0.14
C GLY A 191 20.83 -6.49 0.25
N TYR A 192 19.86 -5.66 -0.15
CA TYR A 192 19.87 -4.20 0.01
C TYR A 192 19.66 -3.75 1.46
N ILE A 193 18.79 -4.42 2.23
CA ILE A 193 18.59 -4.17 3.66
C ILE A 193 19.87 -4.51 4.44
N ASP A 194 20.47 -5.67 4.15
CA ASP A 194 21.69 -6.16 4.81
C ASP A 194 22.93 -5.32 4.43
N ASN A 195 22.95 -4.74 3.22
CA ASN A 195 24.06 -3.94 2.70
C ASN A 195 23.57 -2.61 2.07
N PRO A 196 23.14 -1.62 2.88
CA PRO A 196 22.52 -0.37 2.39
C PRO A 196 23.32 0.40 1.34
N THR A 197 24.65 0.33 1.39
CA THR A 197 25.56 0.99 0.42
C THR A 197 25.50 0.41 -0.99
N THR A 198 24.88 -0.76 -1.16
CA THR A 198 24.62 -1.37 -2.47
C THR A 198 23.31 -0.90 -3.10
N TYR A 199 22.41 -0.33 -2.29
CA TYR A 199 21.14 0.22 -2.77
C TYR A 199 21.34 1.65 -3.27
N LYS A 200 21.47 1.75 -4.60
CA LYS A 200 21.67 2.98 -5.34
C LYS A 200 20.43 3.37 -6.14
N THR A 201 20.36 4.63 -6.55
CA THR A 201 19.34 5.15 -7.48
C THR A 201 19.26 4.31 -8.77
N THR A 202 20.37 3.82 -9.30
CA THR A 202 20.36 2.94 -10.48
C THR A 202 19.74 1.57 -10.18
N THR A 203 20.14 0.94 -9.08
CA THR A 203 19.62 -0.39 -8.70
C THR A 203 18.17 -0.35 -8.23
N SER A 204 17.69 0.77 -7.68
CA SER A 204 16.27 0.95 -7.35
C SER A 204 15.41 1.06 -8.61
N ILE A 205 15.89 1.76 -9.65
CA ILE A 205 15.23 1.81 -10.96
C ILE A 205 15.20 0.42 -11.61
N GLU A 206 16.32 -0.31 -11.61
CA GLU A 206 16.38 -1.70 -12.12
C GLU A 206 15.41 -2.62 -11.38
N PHE A 207 15.36 -2.53 -10.04
CA PHE A 207 14.41 -3.28 -9.21
C PHE A 207 12.95 -2.97 -9.54
N LEU A 208 12.59 -1.69 -9.71
CA LEU A 208 11.22 -1.30 -10.09
C LEU A 208 10.85 -1.77 -11.51
N GLN A 209 11.80 -1.81 -12.45
CA GLN A 209 11.59 -2.35 -13.79
C GLN A 209 11.37 -3.87 -13.76
N GLU A 210 12.17 -4.61 -12.99
CA GLU A 210 11.97 -6.05 -12.75
C GLU A 210 10.60 -6.33 -12.09
N TYR A 211 10.20 -5.51 -11.12
CA TYR A 211 8.93 -5.64 -10.41
C TYR A 211 7.73 -5.42 -11.34
N ASN A 212 7.75 -4.34 -12.12
CA ASN A 212 6.69 -4.07 -13.10
C ASN A 212 6.58 -5.20 -14.14
N LYS A 213 7.70 -5.76 -14.59
CA LYS A 213 7.71 -6.92 -15.50
C LYS A 213 7.10 -8.18 -14.85
N LEU A 214 7.34 -8.39 -13.55
CA LEU A 214 6.73 -9.49 -12.80
C LEU A 214 5.22 -9.33 -12.66
N LEU A 215 4.74 -8.10 -12.39
CA LEU A 215 3.31 -7.77 -12.38
C LEU A 215 2.66 -7.95 -13.76
N GLU A 216 3.34 -7.55 -14.84
CA GLU A 216 2.88 -7.83 -16.20
C GLU A 216 2.82 -9.33 -16.52
N GLU A 217 3.79 -10.13 -16.08
CA GLU A 217 3.79 -11.58 -16.28
C GLU A 217 2.66 -12.26 -15.51
N PHE A 218 2.37 -11.79 -14.29
CA PHE A 218 1.21 -12.25 -13.50
C PHE A 218 -0.13 -11.82 -14.13
N GLY A 219 -0.24 -10.58 -14.61
CA GLY A 219 -1.45 -10.07 -15.27
C GLY A 219 -1.75 -10.70 -16.64
N LYS A 220 -0.82 -11.46 -17.22
CA LYS A 220 -1.02 -12.23 -18.47
C LYS A 220 -1.59 -13.63 -18.23
N LEU A 221 -1.75 -14.07 -16.98
CA LEU A 221 -2.32 -15.37 -16.65
C LEU A 221 -3.84 -15.39 -16.93
N ASN A 222 -4.32 -16.39 -17.67
CA ASN A 222 -5.76 -16.59 -17.87
C ASN A 222 -6.39 -17.17 -16.59
N THR A 223 -7.33 -16.42 -16.00
CA THR A 223 -8.05 -16.79 -14.78
C THR A 223 -8.98 -17.99 -14.97
N GLU A 224 -9.48 -18.24 -16.18
CA GLU A 224 -10.40 -19.37 -16.46
C GLU A 224 -9.73 -20.75 -16.27
N ALA A 225 -8.40 -20.81 -16.37
CA ALA A 225 -7.60 -22.03 -16.19
C ALA A 225 -7.15 -22.27 -14.72
N MET A 226 -7.54 -21.41 -13.78
CA MET A 226 -7.03 -21.43 -12.39
C MET A 226 -7.78 -22.36 -11.43
N SER A 227 -8.83 -23.05 -11.88
CA SER A 227 -9.79 -23.79 -11.05
C SER A 227 -9.33 -25.16 -10.51
N ASN A 228 -8.02 -25.42 -10.40
CA ASN A 228 -7.51 -26.64 -9.77
C ASN A 228 -6.64 -26.34 -8.52
N ASP A 229 -6.72 -27.21 -7.52
CA ASP A 229 -6.12 -27.04 -6.19
C ASP A 229 -4.62 -26.72 -6.22
N GLN A 230 -3.88 -27.29 -7.18
CA GLN A 230 -2.43 -27.05 -7.29
C GLN A 230 -2.15 -25.63 -7.80
N THR A 231 -2.98 -25.11 -8.71
CA THR A 231 -2.90 -23.73 -9.20
C THR A 231 -3.28 -22.74 -8.09
N LEU A 232 -4.33 -23.04 -7.32
CA LEU A 232 -4.77 -22.24 -6.16
C LEU A 232 -3.71 -22.17 -5.06
N GLN A 233 -3.03 -23.29 -4.76
CA GLN A 233 -1.90 -23.27 -3.82
C GLN A 233 -0.75 -22.40 -4.33
N MET A 234 -0.37 -22.51 -5.61
CA MET A 234 0.70 -21.67 -6.18
C MET A 234 0.33 -20.18 -6.17
N LEU A 235 -0.93 -19.81 -6.39
CA LEU A 235 -1.42 -18.44 -6.24
C LEU A 235 -1.33 -17.95 -4.79
N THR A 236 -1.68 -18.82 -3.82
CA THR A 236 -1.56 -18.51 -2.39
C THR A 236 -0.11 -18.27 -1.98
N ASP A 237 0.82 -19.10 -2.47
CA ASP A 237 2.26 -18.94 -2.25
C ASP A 237 2.78 -17.62 -2.87
N ILE A 238 2.39 -17.33 -4.12
CA ILE A 238 2.76 -16.09 -4.83
C ILE A 238 2.26 -14.86 -4.06
N ASN A 239 1.00 -14.85 -3.64
CA ASN A 239 0.41 -13.75 -2.87
C ASN A 239 1.15 -13.55 -1.54
N THR A 240 1.47 -14.64 -0.84
CA THR A 240 2.23 -14.59 0.43
C THR A 240 3.61 -13.96 0.22
N LYS A 241 4.29 -14.30 -0.88
CA LYS A 241 5.59 -13.71 -1.26
C LYS A 241 5.46 -12.27 -1.73
N HIS A 242 4.40 -11.91 -2.45
CA HIS A 242 4.11 -10.53 -2.84
C HIS A 242 3.97 -9.62 -1.61
N THR A 243 3.17 -10.02 -0.62
CA THR A 243 3.05 -9.31 0.67
C THR A 243 4.39 -9.23 1.39
N THR A 244 5.16 -10.32 1.43
CA THR A 244 6.52 -10.35 2.03
C THR A 244 7.47 -9.37 1.34
N LEU A 245 7.40 -9.27 0.01
CA LEU A 245 8.21 -8.34 -0.79
C LEU A 245 7.82 -6.88 -0.50
N LEU A 246 6.54 -6.56 -0.44
CA LEU A 246 6.05 -5.21 -0.12
C LEU A 246 6.49 -4.74 1.28
N LEU A 247 6.41 -5.61 2.29
CA LEU A 247 6.90 -5.31 3.64
C LEU A 247 8.40 -4.97 3.62
N LYS A 248 9.21 -5.80 2.94
CA LYS A 248 10.65 -5.58 2.82
C LYS A 248 11.01 -4.34 2.00
N ILE A 249 10.21 -3.96 1.00
CA ILE A 249 10.37 -2.68 0.30
C ILE A 249 10.20 -1.52 1.28
N GLY A 250 9.29 -1.63 2.25
CA GLY A 250 9.11 -0.65 3.34
C GLY A 250 10.28 -0.56 4.32
N GLU A 251 11.13 -1.59 4.39
CA GLU A 251 12.36 -1.64 5.20
C GLU A 251 13.60 -1.08 4.44
N LEU A 252 13.48 -0.76 3.14
CA LEU A 252 14.63 -0.33 2.33
C LEU A 252 15.18 1.03 2.79
N PRO A 253 16.52 1.20 2.80
CA PRO A 253 17.16 2.49 3.06
C PRO A 253 16.90 3.47 1.90
N THR A 254 17.07 4.77 2.14
CA THR A 254 17.07 5.76 1.05
C THR A 254 18.15 5.44 0.02
N PRO A 255 17.85 5.36 -1.30
CA PRO A 255 18.86 5.07 -2.32
C PRO A 255 19.99 6.10 -2.31
N THR A 256 21.22 5.62 -2.45
CA THR A 256 22.41 6.47 -2.60
C THR A 256 22.72 6.74 -4.09
N ASN A 257 23.44 7.81 -4.40
CA ASN A 257 23.91 8.08 -5.77
C ASN A 257 25.14 7.23 -6.14
#